data_AF-A0A4Q9HZ68-F1
#
_entry.id   AF-A0A4Q9HZ68-F1
#
_cell.length_a   1.000
_cell.length_b   1.000
_cell.length_c   1.000
_cell.angle_alpha   90.00
_cell.angle_beta   90.00
_cell.angle_gamma   90.00
#
_symmetry.space_group_name_H-M   'P 1'
#
loop_
_entity.id
_entity.type
_entity.pdbx_description
1 polymer ?
#
loop_
_entity_poly.entity_id
_entity_poly.type
_entity_poly.pdbx_seq_one_letter_code
_entity_poly.pdbx_strand_id
1 'polypeptide(L)'
;MGFLVLQEQDRTEHIATEKELAEAKKNSWIRIPRFDYTPSERLRFVLSGGQPHRASEWADTPGRPLQDQLAEIAQEVTLRGEAAERRRLDEIEATRQRRVRWEAAMDEARVQYAEAYRIRHFEAQEAAWRHATRLAEYVSAVRTRVETMPPGQARAESEAWIGWAAATVERLDPLSTPPRLPDIPEPRADDLRPFLGHWSPYGP
;
A
#
# COMPACT_ATOMS: atom_id res chain seq x y z
N MET A 1 10.02 -10.68 23.50
CA MET A 1 9.89 -11.63 24.62
C MET A 1 10.41 -10.92 25.86
N GLY A 2 9.67 -11.02 26.96
CA GLY A 2 10.07 -10.41 28.24
C GLY A 2 9.73 -11.35 29.37
N PHE A 3 10.50 -11.29 30.45
CA PHE A 3 10.20 -12.02 31.68
C PHE A 3 10.13 -11.05 32.86
N LEU A 4 9.29 -11.39 33.81
CA LEU A 4 9.03 -10.62 35.01
C LEU A 4 9.05 -11.58 36.19
N VAL A 5 9.80 -11.24 37.23
CA VAL A 5 9.80 -11.98 38.50
C VAL A 5 9.18 -11.08 39.57
N LEU A 6 8.18 -11.60 40.25
CA LEU A 6 7.46 -10.90 41.31
C LEU A 6 7.60 -11.66 42.62
N GLN A 7 7.74 -10.93 43.71
CA GLN A 7 7.57 -11.48 45.05
C GLN A 7 6.09 -11.38 45.44
N GLU A 8 5.49 -12.49 45.86
CA GLU A 8 4.11 -12.49 46.34
C GLU A 8 4.01 -11.85 47.72
N GLN A 9 2.82 -11.34 48.04
CA GLN A 9 2.53 -10.75 49.35
C GLN A 9 1.52 -11.61 50.10
N ASP A 10 1.79 -11.85 51.38
CA ASP A 10 0.83 -12.43 52.30
C ASP A 10 -0.08 -11.32 52.82
N ARG A 11 -1.39 -11.63 52.84
CA ARG A 11 -2.43 -10.71 53.29
C ARG A 11 -2.94 -11.14 54.66
N THR A 12 -2.70 -10.33 55.68
CA THR A 12 -3.24 -10.54 57.03
C THR A 12 -4.31 -9.49 57.33
N GLU A 13 -5.32 -9.85 58.12
CA GLU A 13 -6.32 -8.86 58.58
C GLU A 13 -5.61 -7.77 59.39
N HIS A 14 -5.84 -6.52 59.00
CA HIS A 14 -5.23 -5.38 59.67
C HIS A 14 -5.89 -5.19 61.02
N ILE A 15 -5.08 -5.15 62.07
CA ILE A 15 -5.53 -4.86 63.42
C ILE A 15 -5.35 -3.37 63.65
N ALA A 16 -6.47 -2.63 63.62
CA ALA A 16 -6.48 -1.18 63.80
C ALA A 16 -5.83 -0.78 65.13
N THR A 17 -4.82 0.08 65.06
CA THR A 17 -4.18 0.61 66.27
C THR A 17 -5.07 1.64 66.97
N GLU A 18 -4.90 1.83 68.28
CA GLU A 18 -5.67 2.84 69.04
C GLU A 18 -5.54 4.24 68.45
N LYS A 19 -4.37 4.55 67.88
CA LYS A 19 -4.09 5.81 67.20
C LYS A 19 -4.92 5.95 65.93
N GLU A 20 -4.98 4.93 65.09
CA GLU A 20 -5.79 4.94 63.86
C GLU A 20 -7.28 5.00 64.16
N LEU A 21 -7.75 4.33 65.21
CA LEU A 21 -9.13 4.41 65.68
C LEU A 21 -9.47 5.81 66.21
N ALA A 22 -8.56 6.45 66.93
CA ALA A 22 -8.74 7.83 67.40
C ALA A 22 -8.75 8.83 66.23
N GLU A 23 -7.90 8.61 65.23
CA GLU A 23 -7.78 9.47 64.06
C GLU A 23 -8.98 9.33 63.12
N ALA A 24 -9.47 8.11 62.89
CA ALA A 24 -10.69 7.84 62.14
C ALA A 24 -11.95 8.41 62.82
N LYS A 25 -11.97 8.45 64.17
CA LYS A 25 -13.04 9.15 64.92
C LYS A 25 -12.98 10.67 64.76
N LYS A 26 -11.78 11.24 64.65
CA LYS A 26 -11.57 12.69 64.50
C LYS A 26 -11.83 13.17 63.07
N ASN A 27 -11.45 12.37 62.08
CA ASN A 27 -11.50 12.72 60.66
C ASN A 27 -12.27 11.65 59.89
N SER A 28 -13.53 11.93 59.56
CA SER A 28 -14.46 10.98 58.93
C SER A 28 -14.07 10.48 57.53
N TRP A 29 -13.10 11.13 56.88
CA TRP A 29 -12.55 10.70 55.58
C TRP A 29 -11.42 9.67 55.69
N ILE A 30 -10.88 9.42 56.89
CA ILE A 30 -9.83 8.42 57.09
C ILE A 30 -10.45 7.02 57.10
N ARG A 31 -9.96 6.16 56.20
CA ARG A 31 -10.32 4.74 56.16
C ARG A 31 -9.16 3.90 56.62
N ILE A 32 -9.37 3.15 57.69
CA ILE A 32 -8.41 2.17 58.18
C ILE A 32 -8.33 1.04 57.14
N PRO A 33 -7.13 0.67 56.67
CA PRO A 33 -6.95 -0.45 55.76
C PRO A 33 -7.56 -1.73 56.34
N ARG A 34 -8.13 -2.57 55.48
CA ARG A 34 -8.68 -3.86 55.91
C ARG A 34 -7.59 -4.92 56.11
N PHE A 35 -6.46 -4.76 55.43
CA PHE A 35 -5.39 -5.74 55.39
C PHE A 35 -4.01 -5.11 55.44
N ASP A 36 -3.10 -5.80 56.11
CA ASP A 36 -1.66 -5.57 56.02
C ASP A 36 -1.06 -6.54 55.00
N TYR A 37 -0.11 -6.03 54.22
CA TYR A 37 0.59 -6.80 53.20
C TYR A 37 2.06 -6.96 53.62
N THR A 38 2.50 -8.21 53.73
CA THR A 38 3.89 -8.52 54.06
C THR A 38 4.53 -9.30 52.90
N PRO A 39 5.78 -8.99 52.49
CA PRO A 39 6.46 -9.77 51.47
C PRO A 39 6.60 -11.22 51.90
N SER A 40 6.15 -12.15 51.07
CA SER A 40 6.32 -13.59 51.29
C SER A 40 7.63 -14.09 50.68
N GLU A 41 8.08 -15.28 51.04
CA GLU A 41 9.23 -15.93 50.38
C GLU A 41 8.87 -16.53 49.00
N ARG A 42 7.59 -16.49 48.60
CA ARG A 42 7.11 -17.05 47.34
C ARG A 42 7.34 -16.08 46.19
N LEU A 43 7.90 -16.60 45.12
CA LEU A 43 8.13 -15.91 43.87
C LEU A 43 7.17 -16.39 42.79
N ARG A 44 6.98 -15.53 41.80
CA ARG A 44 6.17 -15.76 40.62
C ARG A 44 6.91 -15.29 39.39
N PHE A 45 7.04 -16.16 38.40
CA PHE A 45 7.67 -15.90 37.12
C PHE A 45 6.60 -15.76 36.04
N VAL A 46 6.63 -14.66 35.29
CA VAL A 46 5.72 -14.40 34.18
C VAL A 46 6.52 -14.26 32.90
N LEU A 47 6.14 -15.02 31.87
CA LEU A 47 6.73 -14.98 30.54
C LEU A 47 5.77 -14.38 29.52
N SER A 48 6.17 -13.24 28.98
CA SER A 48 5.38 -12.43 28.05
C SER A 48 5.91 -12.50 26.62
N GLY A 49 4.98 -12.49 25.66
CA GLY A 49 5.25 -12.55 24.24
C GLY A 49 5.16 -13.97 23.68
N GLY A 50 4.78 -14.05 22.40
CA GLY A 50 4.49 -15.32 21.74
C GLY A 50 3.23 -16.02 22.28
N GLN A 51 2.83 -17.10 21.61
CA GLN A 51 1.78 -17.99 22.11
C GLN A 51 2.38 -18.96 23.13
N PRO A 52 1.73 -19.19 24.28
CA PRO A 52 2.14 -20.22 25.23
C PRO A 52 2.04 -21.62 24.61
N HIS A 53 3.06 -22.43 24.81
CA HIS A 53 3.00 -23.86 24.49
C HIS A 53 2.44 -24.65 25.68
N ARG A 54 2.75 -24.21 26.91
CA ARG A 54 2.22 -24.80 28.15
C ARG A 54 1.62 -23.76 29.08
N ALA A 55 2.42 -22.79 29.50
CA ALA A 55 2.03 -21.78 30.47
C ALA A 55 2.75 -20.45 30.19
N SER A 56 2.22 -19.37 30.74
CA SER A 56 2.83 -18.03 30.74
C SER A 56 3.19 -17.56 32.15
N GLU A 57 2.83 -18.32 33.18
CA GLU A 57 3.04 -17.97 34.58
C GLU A 57 3.36 -19.23 35.39
N TRP A 58 4.32 -19.12 36.30
CA TRP A 58 4.72 -20.14 37.25
C TRP A 58 4.90 -19.46 38.60
N ALA A 59 4.52 -20.13 39.68
CA ALA A 59 4.69 -19.61 41.04
C ALA A 59 5.15 -20.71 41.98
N ASP A 60 5.76 -20.29 43.09
CA ASP A 60 6.05 -21.19 44.20
C ASP A 60 4.75 -21.69 44.81
N THR A 61 4.59 -23.01 44.84
CA THR A 61 3.44 -23.67 45.49
C THR A 61 3.92 -24.76 46.43
N PRO A 62 3.15 -25.11 47.48
CA PRO A 62 3.52 -26.20 48.37
C PRO A 62 3.74 -27.51 47.59
N GLY A 63 4.97 -28.04 47.64
CA GLY A 63 5.36 -29.27 46.94
C GLY A 63 5.81 -29.08 45.49
N ARG A 64 5.82 -27.85 44.96
CA ARG A 64 6.35 -27.54 43.63
C ARG A 64 6.98 -26.14 43.62
N PRO A 65 8.20 -26.00 44.18
CA PRO A 65 8.88 -24.72 44.18
C PRO A 65 9.39 -24.37 42.77
N LEU A 66 9.68 -23.11 42.49
CA LEU A 66 10.07 -22.64 41.16
C LEU A 66 11.36 -23.28 40.66
N GLN A 67 12.27 -23.69 41.55
CA GLN A 67 13.51 -24.37 41.19
C GLN A 67 13.24 -25.69 40.44
N ASP A 68 12.20 -26.42 40.85
CA ASP A 68 11.77 -27.66 40.20
C ASP A 68 11.05 -27.41 38.87
N GLN A 69 10.57 -26.18 38.66
CA GLN A 69 9.88 -25.74 37.45
C GLN A 69 10.84 -25.12 36.41
N LEU A 70 12.12 -24.91 36.75
CA LEU A 70 13.08 -24.22 35.88
C LEU A 70 13.26 -24.90 34.52
N ALA A 71 13.29 -26.24 34.47
CA ALA A 71 13.41 -26.97 33.21
C ALA A 71 12.20 -26.71 32.29
N GLU A 72 11.00 -26.63 32.86
CA GLU A 72 9.78 -26.31 32.12
C GLU A 72 9.80 -24.87 31.62
N ILE A 73 10.18 -23.92 32.47
CA ILE A 73 10.30 -22.49 32.13
C ILE A 73 11.32 -22.30 30.99
N ALA A 74 12.50 -22.93 31.10
CA ALA A 74 13.55 -22.86 30.08
C ALA A 74 13.09 -23.47 28.74
N GLN A 75 12.37 -24.59 28.79
CA GLN A 75 11.79 -25.20 27.59
C GLN A 75 10.75 -24.27 26.94
N GLU A 76 9.87 -23.65 27.73
CA GLU A 76 8.87 -22.71 27.21
C GLU A 76 9.53 -21.48 26.57
N VAL A 77 10.57 -20.91 27.21
CA VAL A 77 11.36 -19.80 26.65
C VAL A 77 11.96 -20.19 25.30
N THR A 78 12.54 -21.39 25.22
CA THR A 78 13.18 -21.91 23.99
C THR A 78 12.15 -22.04 22.86
N LEU A 79 11.04 -22.72 23.11
CA LEU A 79 9.99 -22.94 22.10
C LEU A 79 9.40 -21.62 21.58
N ARG A 80 9.14 -20.66 22.48
CA ARG A 80 8.65 -19.33 22.08
C ARG A 80 9.70 -18.54 21.30
N GLY A 81 10.98 -18.67 21.67
CA GLY A 81 12.10 -18.07 20.96
C GLY A 81 12.22 -18.59 19.52
N GLU A 82 12.22 -19.92 19.35
CA GLU A 82 12.24 -20.57 18.04
C GLU A 82 11.02 -20.22 17.18
N ALA A 83 9.83 -20.15 17.79
CA ALA A 83 8.62 -19.71 17.09
C ALA A 83 8.70 -18.23 16.70
N ALA A 84 9.31 -17.38 17.52
CA ALA A 84 9.50 -15.97 17.19
C ALA A 84 10.51 -15.77 16.06
N GLU A 85 11.61 -16.53 16.04
CA GLU A 85 12.59 -16.45 14.96
C GLU A 85 12.02 -16.96 13.63
N ARG A 86 11.28 -18.07 13.65
CA ARG A 86 10.57 -18.56 12.45
C ARG A 86 9.64 -17.51 11.86
N ARG A 87 8.78 -16.90 12.69
CA ARG A 87 7.89 -15.82 12.24
C ARG A 87 8.66 -14.63 11.66
N ARG A 88 9.75 -14.22 12.31
CA ARG A 88 10.61 -13.14 11.81
C ARG A 88 11.19 -13.47 10.43
N LEU A 89 11.67 -14.68 10.22
CA LEU A 89 12.19 -15.14 8.92
C LEU A 89 11.07 -15.22 7.87
N ASP A 90 9.90 -15.74 8.23
CA ASP A 90 8.73 -15.81 7.35
C ASP A 90 8.25 -14.41 6.93
N GLU A 91 8.24 -13.43 7.85
CA GLU A 91 7.91 -12.03 7.58
C GLU A 91 8.91 -11.37 6.63
N ILE A 92 10.21 -11.63 6.82
CA ILE A 92 11.27 -11.14 5.92
C ILE A 92 11.08 -11.73 4.53
N GLU A 93 10.85 -13.04 4.42
CA GLU A 93 10.69 -13.71 3.14
C GLU A 93 9.38 -13.29 2.45
N ALA A 94 8.27 -13.17 3.19
CA ALA A 94 7.01 -12.67 2.66
C ALA A 94 7.13 -11.24 2.11
N THR A 95 7.84 -10.36 2.82
CA THR A 95 8.11 -8.99 2.38
C THR A 95 8.96 -8.99 1.10
N ARG A 96 10.00 -9.83 1.05
CA ARG A 96 10.85 -9.99 -0.14
C ARG A 96 10.03 -10.49 -1.34
N GLN A 97 9.22 -11.52 -1.16
CA GLN A 97 8.39 -12.08 -2.23
C GLN A 97 7.35 -11.07 -2.71
N ARG A 98 6.72 -10.33 -1.80
CA ARG A 98 5.78 -9.26 -2.16
C ARG A 98 6.45 -8.20 -3.01
N ARG A 99 7.67 -7.79 -2.66
CA ARG A 99 8.47 -6.85 -3.43
C ARG A 99 8.79 -7.38 -4.83
N VAL A 100 9.24 -8.63 -4.96
CA VAL A 100 9.54 -9.23 -6.27
C VAL A 100 8.29 -9.29 -7.16
N ARG A 101 7.14 -9.68 -6.60
CA ARG A 101 5.87 -9.71 -7.34
C ARG A 101 5.42 -8.31 -7.76
N TRP A 102 5.61 -7.33 -6.90
CA TRP A 102 5.33 -5.93 -7.21
C TRP A 102 6.23 -5.41 -8.34
N GLU A 103 7.55 -5.67 -8.28
CA GLU A 103 8.49 -5.29 -9.33
C GLU A 103 8.12 -5.92 -10.68
N ALA A 104 7.78 -7.21 -10.70
CA ALA A 104 7.30 -7.89 -11.90
C ALA A 104 6.01 -7.29 -12.47
N ALA A 105 5.04 -6.94 -11.59
CA ALA A 105 3.81 -6.29 -12.01
C ALA A 105 4.07 -4.87 -12.58
N MET A 106 5.03 -4.13 -12.03
CA MET A 106 5.44 -2.83 -12.57
C MET A 106 6.05 -2.94 -13.96
N ASP A 107 6.90 -3.94 -14.20
CA ASP A 107 7.51 -4.18 -15.51
C ASP A 107 6.46 -4.59 -16.54
N GLU A 108 5.54 -5.49 -16.17
CA GLU A 108 4.42 -5.86 -17.04
C GLU A 108 3.53 -4.65 -17.36
N ALA A 109 3.21 -3.82 -16.36
CA ALA A 109 2.42 -2.60 -16.54
C ALA A 109 3.09 -1.61 -17.51
N ARG A 110 4.42 -1.46 -17.48
CA ARG A 110 5.16 -0.63 -18.43
C ARG A 110 5.03 -1.14 -19.87
N VAL A 111 5.09 -2.46 -20.07
CA VAL A 111 4.89 -3.07 -21.40
C VAL A 111 3.47 -2.83 -21.90
N GLN A 112 2.47 -3.02 -21.04
CA GLN A 112 1.06 -2.78 -21.39
C GLN A 112 0.79 -1.30 -21.68
N TYR A 113 1.37 -0.38 -20.90
CA TYR A 113 1.30 1.06 -21.15
C TYR A 113 1.87 1.42 -22.51
N ALA A 114 3.06 0.91 -22.83
CA ALA A 114 3.73 1.12 -24.11
C ALA A 114 2.84 0.67 -25.29
N GLU A 115 2.21 -0.49 -25.18
CA GLU A 115 1.32 -1.00 -26.21
C GLU A 115 0.03 -0.17 -26.33
N ALA A 116 -0.60 0.18 -25.21
CA ALA A 116 -1.78 1.04 -25.20
C ALA A 116 -1.48 2.42 -25.82
N TYR A 117 -0.29 2.97 -25.58
CA TYR A 117 0.14 4.22 -26.19
C TYR A 117 0.30 4.10 -27.72
N ARG A 118 0.93 3.02 -28.20
CA ARG A 118 1.07 2.75 -29.65
C ARG A 118 -0.28 2.63 -30.34
N ILE A 119 -1.21 1.89 -29.73
CA ILE A 119 -2.56 1.72 -30.28
C ILE A 119 -3.26 3.08 -30.38
N ARG A 120 -3.25 3.89 -29.32
CA ARG A 120 -3.85 5.23 -29.33
C ARG A 120 -3.22 6.13 -30.40
N HIS A 121 -1.90 6.09 -30.56
CA HIS A 121 -1.21 6.86 -31.60
C HIS A 121 -1.57 6.37 -33.01
N PHE A 122 -1.70 5.06 -33.21
CA PHE A 122 -2.15 4.48 -34.47
C PHE A 122 -3.58 4.90 -34.81
N GLU A 123 -4.52 4.81 -33.86
CA GLU A 123 -5.90 5.26 -34.03
C GLU A 123 -5.99 6.76 -34.33
N ALA A 124 -5.14 7.59 -33.68
CA ALA A 124 -5.08 9.02 -33.95
C ALA A 124 -4.60 9.32 -35.39
N GLN A 125 -3.59 8.59 -35.89
CA GLN A 125 -3.13 8.72 -37.27
C GLN A 125 -4.22 8.29 -38.26
N GLU A 126 -4.91 7.18 -37.98
CA GLU A 126 -6.03 6.69 -38.80
C GLU A 126 -7.15 7.74 -38.90
N ALA A 127 -7.53 8.33 -37.77
CA ALA A 127 -8.54 9.38 -37.72
C ALA A 127 -8.12 10.64 -38.47
N ALA A 128 -6.86 11.06 -38.33
CA ALA A 128 -6.30 12.21 -39.05
C ALA A 128 -6.29 11.97 -40.56
N TRP A 129 -5.87 10.78 -41.00
CA TRP A 129 -5.89 10.39 -42.41
C TRP A 129 -7.31 10.39 -42.99
N ARG A 130 -8.27 9.78 -42.29
CA ARG A 130 -9.70 9.81 -42.72
C ARG A 130 -10.22 11.24 -42.84
N HIS A 131 -9.82 12.12 -41.92
CA HIS A 131 -10.23 13.51 -41.95
C HIS A 131 -9.62 14.26 -43.15
N ALA A 132 -8.32 14.12 -43.38
CA ALA A 132 -7.63 14.69 -44.54
C ALA A 132 -8.24 14.20 -45.86
N THR A 133 -8.54 12.90 -45.96
CA THR A 133 -9.19 12.30 -47.14
C THR A 133 -10.54 12.95 -47.43
N ARG A 134 -11.42 13.09 -46.42
CA ARG A 134 -12.72 13.76 -46.59
C ARG A 134 -12.58 15.22 -46.99
N LEU A 135 -11.58 15.92 -46.46
CA LEU A 135 -11.31 17.31 -46.86
C LEU A 135 -10.80 17.38 -48.31
N ALA A 136 -9.95 16.44 -48.74
CA ALA A 136 -9.49 16.35 -50.13
C ALA A 136 -10.68 16.14 -51.09
N GLU A 137 -11.58 15.23 -50.75
CA GLU A 137 -12.81 14.97 -51.52
C GLU A 137 -13.68 16.23 -51.61
N TYR A 138 -13.87 16.95 -50.49
CA TYR A 138 -14.61 18.21 -50.48
C TYR A 138 -13.96 19.28 -51.36
N VAL A 139 -12.64 19.47 -51.26
CA VAL A 139 -11.89 20.41 -52.10
C VAL A 139 -12.01 20.04 -53.59
N SER A 140 -11.99 18.74 -53.92
CA SER A 140 -12.22 18.27 -55.28
C SER A 140 -13.64 18.61 -55.78
N ALA A 141 -14.66 18.40 -54.96
CA ALA A 141 -16.04 18.75 -55.32
C ALA A 141 -16.22 20.27 -55.52
N VAL A 142 -15.59 21.10 -54.67
CA VAL A 142 -15.59 22.56 -54.83
C VAL A 142 -14.91 22.95 -56.14
N ARG A 143 -13.78 22.32 -56.49
CA ARG A 143 -13.08 22.58 -57.75
C ARG A 143 -13.97 22.35 -58.97
N THR A 144 -14.67 21.21 -59.03
CA THR A 144 -15.62 20.91 -60.11
C THR A 144 -16.75 21.94 -60.20
N ARG A 145 -17.23 22.46 -59.06
CA ARG A 145 -18.26 23.51 -59.04
C ARG A 145 -17.75 24.86 -59.55
N VAL A 146 -16.49 25.19 -59.28
CA VAL A 146 -15.84 26.44 -59.71
C VAL A 146 -15.51 26.42 -61.20
N GLU A 147 -15.20 25.25 -61.77
CA GLU A 147 -14.97 25.10 -63.22
C GLU A 147 -16.15 25.57 -64.06
N THR A 148 -17.38 25.39 -63.58
CA THR A 148 -18.61 25.82 -64.25
C THR A 148 -18.98 27.29 -63.98
N MET A 149 -18.18 28.04 -63.20
CA MET A 149 -18.45 29.45 -62.92
C MET A 149 -17.97 30.34 -64.08
N PRO A 150 -18.72 31.42 -64.40
CA PRO A 150 -18.26 32.40 -65.37
C PRO A 150 -16.96 33.06 -64.89
N PRO A 151 -16.08 33.48 -65.82
CA PRO A 151 -14.89 34.26 -65.47
C PRO A 151 -15.28 35.55 -64.73
N GLY A 152 -14.55 35.87 -63.67
CA GLY A 152 -14.80 37.06 -62.87
C GLY A 152 -14.16 36.97 -61.48
N GLN A 153 -14.32 38.03 -60.70
CA GLN A 153 -13.70 38.16 -59.38
C GLN A 153 -14.07 37.00 -58.43
N ALA A 154 -15.36 36.62 -58.39
CA ALA A 154 -15.82 35.52 -57.53
C ALA A 154 -15.17 34.16 -57.86
N ARG A 155 -14.87 33.92 -59.15
CA ARG A 155 -14.16 32.71 -59.58
C ARG A 155 -12.70 32.75 -59.11
N ALA A 156 -12.02 33.88 -59.29
CA ALA A 156 -10.63 34.03 -58.85
C ALA A 156 -10.48 33.89 -57.32
N GLU A 157 -11.39 34.46 -56.53
CA GLU A 157 -11.42 34.30 -55.07
C GLU A 157 -11.62 32.81 -54.66
N SER A 158 -12.51 32.10 -55.37
CA SER A 158 -12.74 30.67 -55.14
C SER A 158 -11.52 29.81 -55.49
N GLU A 159 -10.83 30.12 -56.59
CA GLU A 159 -9.59 29.46 -57.00
C GLU A 159 -8.46 29.68 -55.98
N ALA A 160 -8.33 30.90 -55.44
CA ALA A 160 -7.38 31.21 -54.38
C ALA A 160 -7.68 30.42 -53.09
N TRP A 161 -8.97 30.34 -52.72
CA TRP A 161 -9.40 29.53 -51.58
C TRP A 161 -9.12 28.04 -51.77
N ILE A 162 -9.35 27.48 -52.97
CA ILE A 162 -9.00 26.08 -53.31
C ILE A 162 -7.51 25.84 -53.12
N GLY A 163 -6.66 26.78 -53.56
CA GLY A 163 -5.21 26.67 -53.40
C GLY A 163 -4.78 26.59 -51.93
N TRP A 164 -5.32 27.47 -51.09
CA TRP A 164 -5.08 27.42 -49.64
C TRP A 164 -5.62 26.14 -49.00
N ALA A 165 -6.83 25.71 -49.38
CA ALA A 165 -7.47 24.52 -48.80
C ALA A 165 -6.69 23.25 -49.16
N ALA A 166 -6.27 23.11 -50.42
CA ALA A 166 -5.44 21.98 -50.86
C ALA A 166 -4.11 21.91 -50.11
N ALA A 167 -3.40 23.04 -49.96
CA ALA A 167 -2.16 23.09 -49.18
C ALA A 167 -2.39 22.77 -47.69
N THR A 168 -3.56 23.13 -47.16
CA THR A 168 -3.94 22.81 -45.78
C THR A 168 -4.20 21.33 -45.60
N VAL A 169 -4.89 20.68 -46.54
CA VAL A 169 -5.13 19.23 -46.51
C VAL A 169 -3.83 18.44 -46.54
N GLU A 170 -2.89 18.81 -47.41
CA GLU A 170 -1.56 18.17 -47.48
C GLU A 170 -0.82 18.23 -46.13
N ARG A 171 -0.89 19.37 -45.43
CA ARG A 171 -0.25 19.50 -44.11
C ARG A 171 -0.96 18.69 -43.02
N LEU A 172 -2.26 18.43 -43.17
CA LEU A 172 -3.04 17.66 -42.21
C LEU A 172 -2.98 16.15 -42.47
N ASP A 173 -2.57 15.73 -43.67
CA ASP A 173 -2.44 14.32 -44.00
C ASP A 173 -1.23 13.72 -43.25
N PRO A 174 -1.45 12.78 -42.32
CA PRO A 174 -0.35 12.11 -41.64
C PRO A 174 0.54 11.31 -42.60
N LEU A 175 0.06 10.97 -43.80
CA LEU A 175 0.83 10.23 -44.80
C LEU A 175 1.79 11.10 -45.62
N SER A 176 1.74 12.43 -45.49
CA SER A 176 2.73 13.33 -46.07
C SER A 176 4.12 13.20 -45.40
N THR A 177 4.20 12.48 -44.27
CA THR A 177 5.45 12.04 -43.64
C THR A 177 5.46 10.51 -43.53
N PRO A 178 6.60 9.82 -43.74
CA PRO A 178 6.67 8.36 -43.56
C PRO A 178 6.24 7.95 -42.15
N PRO A 179 5.35 6.95 -42.00
CA PRO A 179 4.89 6.50 -40.70
C PRO A 179 6.05 5.89 -39.91
N ARG A 180 6.11 6.23 -38.61
CA ARG A 180 7.13 5.72 -37.67
C ARG A 180 6.45 5.24 -36.40
N LEU A 181 7.12 4.34 -35.69
CA LEU A 181 6.72 3.99 -34.33
C LEU A 181 6.84 5.25 -33.44
N PRO A 182 5.85 5.51 -32.58
CA PRO A 182 5.93 6.66 -31.70
C PRO A 182 6.95 6.41 -30.59
N ASP A 183 7.66 7.47 -30.21
CA ASP A 183 8.51 7.45 -29.02
C ASP A 183 7.61 7.39 -27.78
N ILE A 184 7.79 6.35 -26.98
CA ILE A 184 6.95 6.11 -25.81
C ILE A 184 7.52 6.93 -24.65
N PRO A 185 6.74 7.86 -24.08
CA PRO A 185 7.20 8.62 -22.93
C PRO A 185 7.36 7.71 -21.70
N GLU A 186 8.31 8.03 -20.83
CA GLU A 186 8.43 7.35 -19.54
C GLU A 186 7.13 7.56 -18.74
N PRO A 187 6.42 6.50 -18.33
CA PRO A 187 5.15 6.62 -17.65
C PRO A 187 5.32 7.18 -16.24
N ARG A 188 4.39 8.04 -15.82
CA ARG A 188 4.27 8.39 -14.40
C ARG A 188 3.64 7.22 -13.64
N ALA A 189 3.82 7.21 -12.32
CA ALA A 189 3.23 6.21 -11.43
C ALA A 189 1.71 6.05 -11.67
N ASP A 190 0.98 7.16 -11.81
CA ASP A 190 -0.47 7.13 -12.06
C ASP A 190 -0.86 6.61 -13.45
N ASP A 191 0.02 6.75 -14.45
CA ASP A 191 -0.25 6.24 -15.81
C ASP A 191 -0.25 4.71 -15.86
N LEU A 192 0.47 4.06 -14.93
CA LEU A 192 0.54 2.60 -14.81
C LEU A 192 -0.65 2.01 -14.05
N ARG A 193 -1.38 2.82 -13.30
CA ARG A 193 -2.48 2.40 -12.42
C ARG A 193 -3.53 1.51 -13.10
N PRO A 194 -3.96 1.78 -14.35
CA PRO A 194 -4.94 0.92 -15.04
C PRO A 194 -4.42 -0.51 -15.31
N PHE A 195 -3.11 -0.71 -15.35
CA PHE A 195 -2.45 -1.97 -15.71
C PHE A 195 -1.96 -2.77 -14.49
N LEU A 196 -2.00 -2.19 -13.30
CA LEU A 196 -1.46 -2.78 -12.07
C LEU A 196 -2.48 -3.62 -11.27
N GLY A 197 -3.75 -3.62 -11.67
CA GLY A 197 -4.82 -4.33 -10.97
C GLY A 197 -4.92 -3.90 -9.50
N HIS A 198 -4.63 -4.82 -8.57
CA HIS A 198 -4.63 -4.56 -7.12
C HIS A 198 -3.33 -3.93 -6.58
N TRP A 199 -2.26 -3.85 -7.38
CA TRP A 199 -0.98 -3.31 -6.91
C TRP A 199 -1.00 -1.77 -6.89
N SER A 200 -0.35 -1.19 -5.89
CA SER A 200 -0.12 0.26 -5.84
C SER A 200 1.08 0.64 -6.71
N PRO A 201 1.04 1.73 -7.49
CA PRO A 201 2.21 2.16 -8.27
C PRO A 201 3.33 2.77 -7.40
N TYR A 202 3.08 3.03 -6.11
CA TYR A 202 4.04 3.68 -5.21
C TYR A 202 4.80 2.71 -4.30
N GLY A 203 4.47 1.42 -4.31
CA GLY A 203 5.18 0.41 -3.54
C GLY A 203 4.43 -0.90 -3.37
N PRO A 204 5.14 -1.95 -2.91
CA PRO A 204 4.60 -3.29 -2.73
C PRO A 204 3.46 -3.39 -1.71
#